data_AF-A0A3C1NHS4-F1
#
_entry.id   AF-A0A3C1NHS4-F1
#
_cell.length_a   1.000
_cell.length_b   1.000
_cell.length_c   1.000
_cell.angle_alpha   90.00
_cell.angle_beta   90.00
_cell.angle_gamma   90.00
#
_symmetry.space_group_name_H-M   'P 1'
#
loop_
_entity.id
_entity.type
_entity.pdbx_description
1 polymer ?
#
loop_
_entity_poly.entity_id
_entity_poly.type
_entity_poly.pdbx_seq_one_letter_code
_entity_poly.pdbx_strand_id
1 'polypeptide(L)'
;SLDAVLDTLVYVKHETKTWLEITTLLIPGKNDSSDEVGALCEWVATRLGPDVPLHLTAFHPDWKMLDVPSTPPSTLKRAREIALRTGLRYVYTGNVHDEAGQSTYCHGCG
;
A
#
# COMPACT_ATOMS: atom_id res chain seq x y z
N SER A 1 4.76 9.26 -18.17
CA SER A 1 4.65 7.80 -17.97
C SER A 1 4.66 7.51 -16.48
N LEU A 2 4.46 6.25 -16.07
CA LEU A 2 4.64 5.84 -14.68
C LEU A 2 6.10 5.97 -14.23
N ASP A 3 7.07 5.75 -15.14
CA ASP A 3 8.51 5.77 -14.83
C ASP A 3 8.96 7.07 -14.15
N ALA A 4 8.48 8.23 -14.63
CA ALA A 4 8.82 9.52 -14.03
C ALA A 4 8.39 9.63 -12.55
N VAL A 5 7.27 8.99 -12.19
CA VAL A 5 6.80 8.95 -10.80
C VAL A 5 7.69 8.01 -9.99
N LEU A 6 7.99 6.82 -10.52
CA LEU A 6 8.86 5.84 -9.85
C LEU A 6 10.26 6.38 -9.61
N ASP A 7 10.85 7.05 -10.60
CA ASP A 7 12.16 7.69 -10.49
C ASP A 7 12.15 8.82 -9.44
N THR A 8 11.05 9.57 -9.36
CA THR A 8 10.88 10.60 -8.32
C THR A 8 10.81 9.98 -6.93
N LEU A 9 10.10 8.87 -6.74
CA LEU A 9 10.03 8.18 -5.45
C LEU A 9 11.41 7.68 -5.01
N VAL A 10 12.18 7.10 -5.95
CA VAL A 10 13.56 6.66 -5.70
C VAL A 10 14.44 7.84 -5.32
N TYR A 11 14.38 8.95 -6.07
CA TYR A 11 15.13 10.16 -5.75
C TYR A 11 14.78 10.72 -4.36
N VAL A 12 13.48 10.89 -4.06
CA VAL A 12 13.03 11.39 -2.75
C VAL A 12 13.56 10.51 -1.62
N LYS A 13 13.50 9.18 -1.78
CA LYS A 13 13.94 8.25 -0.75
C LYS A 13 15.44 8.26 -0.50
N HIS A 14 16.25 8.31 -1.56
CA HIS A 14 17.70 8.10 -1.45
C HIS A 14 18.51 9.40 -1.39
N GLU A 15 18.03 10.46 -2.04
CA GLU A 15 18.80 11.71 -2.23
C GLU A 15 18.31 12.86 -1.34
N THR A 16 17.24 12.65 -0.56
CA THR A 16 16.67 13.70 0.29
C THR A 16 16.46 13.25 1.73
N LYS A 17 16.12 14.19 2.61
CA LYS A 17 15.72 13.93 4.01
C LYS A 17 14.21 13.95 4.20
N THR A 18 13.45 14.02 3.11
CA THR A 18 11.99 14.13 3.14
C THR A 18 11.38 12.82 3.62
N TRP A 19 10.43 12.91 4.54
CA TRP A 19 9.62 11.78 4.93
C TRP A 19 8.69 11.38 3.78
N LEU A 20 8.73 10.10 3.40
CA LEU A 20 7.99 9.56 2.27
C LEU A 20 7.03 8.47 2.75
N GLU A 21 5.77 8.61 2.38
CA GLU A 21 4.74 7.60 2.54
C GLU A 21 4.01 7.41 1.21
N ILE A 22 3.56 6.18 0.94
CA ILE A 22 2.86 5.82 -0.29
C ILE A 22 1.46 5.35 0.05
N THR A 23 0.47 5.82 -0.71
CA THR A 23 -0.92 5.36 -0.59
C THR A 23 -1.40 4.78 -1.91
N THR A 24 -2.04 3.61 -1.84
CA THR A 24 -2.67 2.95 -2.98
C THR A 24 -4.13 2.66 -2.64
N LEU A 25 -5.03 3.24 -3.42
CA LEU A 25 -6.44 2.91 -3.39
C LEU A 25 -6.63 1.59 -4.14
N LEU A 26 -7.09 0.55 -3.45
CA LEU A 26 -7.45 -0.71 -4.09
C LEU A 26 -8.88 -0.62 -4.60
N ILE A 27 -9.09 -1.04 -5.84
CA ILE A 27 -10.36 -0.98 -6.55
C ILE A 27 -10.68 -2.39 -7.07
N PRO A 28 -11.81 -3.00 -6.66
CA PRO A 28 -12.17 -4.36 -7.04
C PRO A 28 -12.18 -4.59 -8.55
N GLY A 29 -11.47 -5.64 -8.98
CA GLY A 29 -11.37 -6.03 -10.38
C GLY A 29 -10.53 -5.09 -11.25
N LYS A 30 -9.81 -4.14 -10.65
CA LYS A 30 -8.92 -3.20 -11.36
C LYS A 30 -7.46 -3.40 -10.98
N ASN A 31 -7.14 -3.25 -9.70
CA ASN A 31 -5.75 -3.31 -9.19
C ASN A 31 -5.61 -4.11 -7.89
N ASP A 32 -6.63 -4.90 -7.51
CA ASP A 32 -6.67 -5.64 -6.25
C ASP A 32 -6.25 -7.11 -6.38
N SER A 33 -5.72 -7.51 -7.54
CA SER A 33 -5.21 -8.88 -7.75
C SER A 33 -3.99 -9.15 -6.84
N SER A 34 -3.80 -10.41 -6.41
CA SER A 34 -2.65 -10.77 -5.57
C SER A 34 -1.32 -10.46 -6.27
N ASP A 35 -1.26 -10.68 -7.58
CA ASP A 35 -0.03 -10.51 -8.37
C ASP A 35 0.33 -9.04 -8.51
N GLU A 36 -0.66 -8.18 -8.76
CA GLU A 36 -0.44 -6.73 -8.88
C GLU A 36 -0.07 -6.09 -7.54
N VAL A 37 -0.77 -6.48 -6.46
CA VAL A 37 -0.40 -6.07 -5.10
C VAL A 37 1.00 -6.57 -4.75
N GLY A 38 1.33 -7.81 -5.08
CA GLY A 38 2.65 -8.40 -4.88
C GLY A 38 3.75 -7.61 -5.59
N ALA A 39 3.55 -7.30 -6.87
CA ALA A 39 4.50 -6.52 -7.67
C ALA A 39 4.71 -5.11 -7.09
N LEU A 40 3.65 -4.43 -6.66
CA LEU A 40 3.75 -3.14 -5.96
C LEU A 40 4.60 -3.28 -4.68
N CYS A 41 4.28 -4.25 -3.83
CA CYS A 41 4.93 -4.42 -2.53
C CYS A 41 6.40 -4.83 -2.67
N GLU A 42 6.71 -5.69 -3.63
CA GLU A 42 8.08 -6.09 -3.97
C GLU A 42 8.87 -4.91 -4.51
N TRP A 43 8.29 -4.10 -5.40
CA TRP A 43 8.94 -2.91 -5.91
C TRP A 43 9.26 -1.90 -4.79
N VAL A 44 8.31 -1.63 -3.89
CA VAL A 44 8.54 -0.74 -2.74
C VAL A 44 9.65 -1.29 -1.85
N ALA A 45 9.56 -2.56 -1.46
CA ALA A 45 10.54 -3.19 -0.58
C ALA A 45 11.96 -3.18 -1.18
N THR A 46 12.09 -3.48 -2.47
CA THR A 46 13.39 -3.58 -3.16
C THR A 46 13.97 -2.22 -3.53
N ARG A 47 13.15 -1.25 -3.94
CA ARG A 47 13.62 0.04 -4.46
C ARG A 47 13.67 1.13 -3.42
N LEU A 48 12.78 1.09 -2.44
CA LEU A 48 12.67 2.13 -1.40
C LEU A 48 13.04 1.61 0.00
N GLY A 49 13.07 0.30 0.18
CA GLY A 49 13.42 -0.35 1.45
C GLY A 49 12.21 -0.68 2.32
N PRO A 50 12.41 -1.48 3.39
CA PRO A 50 11.32 -2.04 4.19
C PRO A 50 10.64 -1.02 5.11
N ASP A 51 11.24 0.15 5.31
CA ASP A 51 10.82 1.16 6.28
C ASP A 51 9.91 2.25 5.70
N VAL A 52 9.67 2.27 4.39
CA VAL A 52 8.74 3.23 3.78
C VAL A 52 7.30 2.80 4.06
N PRO A 53 6.48 3.62 4.74
CA PRO A 53 5.08 3.31 4.98
C PRO A 53 4.28 3.13 3.68
N LEU A 54 3.53 2.03 3.62
CA LEU A 54 2.57 1.76 2.55
C LEU A 54 1.15 1.68 3.12
N HIS A 55 0.27 2.54 2.60
CA HIS A 55 -1.15 2.57 2.93
C HIS A 55 -1.94 1.92 1.82
N LEU A 56 -2.69 0.87 2.14
CA LEU A 56 -3.65 0.23 1.25
C LEU A 56 -5.04 0.66 1.69
N THR A 57 -5.76 1.41 0.84
CA THR A 57 -7.04 2.01 1.23
C THR A 57 -8.18 1.42 0.43
N ALA A 58 -9.34 1.29 1.08
CA ALA A 58 -10.54 0.77 0.43
C ALA A 58 -11.18 1.84 -0.46
N PHE A 59 -11.51 1.43 -1.69
CA PHE A 59 -12.40 2.18 -2.57
C PHE A 59 -13.84 2.15 -2.06
N HIS A 60 -14.54 3.26 -2.25
CA HIS A 60 -15.99 3.40 -2.08
C HIS A 60 -16.59 3.96 -3.38
N PRO A 61 -17.68 3.38 -3.90
CA PRO A 61 -18.31 3.83 -5.13
C PRO A 61 -19.01 5.17 -4.91
N ASP A 62 -18.40 6.23 -5.42
CA ASP A 62 -18.96 7.58 -5.39
C ASP A 62 -18.90 8.23 -6.77
N TRP A 63 -19.77 9.23 -6.94
CA TRP A 63 -19.81 10.10 -8.11
C TRP A 63 -19.99 9.36 -9.45
N LYS A 64 -18.90 9.17 -10.20
CA LYS A 64 -18.90 8.65 -11.58
C LYS A 64 -18.54 7.18 -11.69
N MET A 65 -18.18 6.54 -10.59
CA MET A 65 -17.75 5.14 -10.57
C MET A 65 -18.60 4.34 -9.58
N LEU A 66 -19.86 4.14 -9.98
CA LEU A 66 -20.89 3.49 -9.16
C LEU A 66 -21.09 2.00 -9.52
N ASP A 67 -20.49 1.55 -10.62
CA ASP A 67 -20.60 0.21 -11.17
C ASP A 67 -19.59 -0.79 -10.55
N VAL A 68 -18.61 -0.29 -9.79
CA VAL A 68 -17.64 -1.11 -9.07
C VAL A 68 -18.00 -1.13 -7.59
N PRO A 69 -18.08 -2.30 -6.92
CA PRO A 69 -18.41 -2.35 -5.50
C PRO A 69 -17.31 -1.72 -4.63
N SER A 70 -17.65 -1.35 -3.40
CA SER A 70 -16.65 -0.99 -2.39
C SER A 70 -15.63 -2.11 -2.20
N THR A 71 -14.40 -1.76 -1.83
CA THR A 71 -13.37 -2.77 -1.55
C THR A 71 -13.75 -3.57 -0.30
N PRO A 72 -13.86 -4.91 -0.40
CA PRO A 72 -14.14 -5.73 0.78
C PRO A 72 -13.00 -5.63 1.80
N PRO A 73 -13.28 -5.60 3.12
CA PRO A 73 -12.24 -5.64 4.14
C PRO A 73 -11.29 -6.85 4.00
N SER A 74 -11.80 -7.99 3.52
CA SER A 74 -11.00 -9.18 3.24
C SER A 74 -9.95 -8.96 2.13
N THR A 75 -10.26 -8.13 1.13
CA THR A 75 -9.30 -7.74 0.08
C THR A 75 -8.15 -6.93 0.68
N LEU A 76 -8.45 -5.95 1.53
CA LEU A 76 -7.41 -5.17 2.21
C LEU A 76 -6.57 -6.03 3.14
N LYS A 77 -7.20 -6.90 3.93
CA LYS A 77 -6.48 -7.82 4.82
C LYS A 77 -5.51 -8.71 4.05
N ARG A 78 -5.97 -9.33 2.96
CA ARG A 78 -5.11 -10.13 2.06
C ARG A 78 -3.96 -9.30 1.49
N ALA A 79 -4.24 -8.08 1.04
CA ALA A 79 -3.23 -7.22 0.45
C ALA A 79 -2.17 -6.79 1.48
N ARG A 80 -2.58 -6.48 2.72
CA ARG A 80 -1.68 -6.21 3.83
C ARG A 80 -0.82 -7.43 4.17
N GLU A 81 -1.40 -8.62 4.21
CA GLU A 81 -0.64 -9.86 4.45
C GLU A 81 0.40 -10.13 3.34
N ILE A 82 0.08 -9.84 2.07
CA ILE A 82 1.04 -9.91 0.96
C ILE A 82 2.19 -8.93 1.20
N ALA A 83 1.87 -7.67 1.49
CA ALA A 83 2.85 -6.61 1.71
C ALA A 83 3.80 -6.93 2.88
N LEU A 84 3.28 -7.45 4.00
CA LEU A 84 4.12 -7.86 5.12
C LEU A 84 5.05 -9.02 4.75
N ARG A 85 4.61 -9.96 3.90
CA ARG A 85 5.46 -11.07 3.43
C ARG A 85 6.59 -10.63 2.51
N THR A 86 6.51 -9.47 1.85
CA THR A 86 7.64 -8.93 1.07
C THR A 86 8.70 -8.25 1.95
N GLY A 87 8.49 -8.21 3.27
CA GLY A 87 9.42 -7.63 4.24
C GLY A 87 9.15 -6.16 4.57
N LEU A 88 8.07 -5.57 4.06
CA LEU A 88 7.63 -4.24 4.48
C LEU A 88 7.22 -4.28 5.96
N ARG A 89 7.68 -3.28 6.73
CA ARG A 89 7.48 -3.22 8.19
C ARG A 89 6.24 -2.43 8.58
N TYR A 90 5.90 -1.41 7.79
CA TYR A 90 4.83 -0.47 8.09
C TYR A 90 3.80 -0.49 6.97
N VAL A 91 2.81 -1.38 7.11
CA VAL A 91 1.71 -1.51 6.15
C VAL A 91 0.39 -1.26 6.85
N TYR A 92 -0.34 -0.27 6.35
CA TYR A 92 -1.58 0.22 6.95
C TYR A 92 -2.78 -0.04 6.05
N THR A 93 -3.95 -0.23 6.67
CA THR A 93 -5.24 -0.34 5.98
C THR A 93 -6.12 0.85 6.33
N GLY A 94 -6.57 1.58 5.30
CA GLY A 94 -7.42 2.76 5.47
C GLY A 94 -8.82 2.59 4.88
N ASN A 95 -9.72 3.52 5.23
CA ASN A 95 -11.13 3.54 4.82
C ASN A 95 -11.94 2.28 5.24
N VAL A 96 -11.44 1.55 6.23
CA VAL A 96 -12.09 0.39 6.84
C VAL A 96 -11.90 0.45 8.35
N HIS A 97 -12.63 -0.35 9.11
CA HIS A 97 -12.33 -0.60 10.51
C HIS A 97 -11.43 -1.84 10.61
N ASP A 98 -10.14 -1.64 10.90
CA ASP A 98 -9.14 -2.70 11.04
C ASP A 98 -8.08 -2.27 12.07
N GLU A 99 -8.30 -2.58 13.34
CA GLU A 99 -7.42 -2.18 14.44
C GLU A 99 -5.97 -2.63 14.23
N ALA A 100 -5.77 -3.86 13.75
CA ALA A 100 -4.43 -4.41 13.52
C ALA A 100 -3.71 -3.72 12.36
N GLY A 101 -4.46 -3.35 11.32
CA GLY A 101 -3.95 -2.61 10.16
C GLY A 101 -3.91 -1.09 10.35
N GLN A 102 -4.47 -0.56 11.44
CA GLN A 102 -4.45 0.87 11.80
C GLN A 102 -3.51 1.20 12.96
N SER A 103 -2.85 0.18 13.51
CA SER A 103 -1.89 0.32 14.59
C SER A 103 -0.46 0.23 14.08
N THR A 104 0.44 1.02 14.67
CA THR A 104 1.89 0.91 14.45
C THR A 104 2.51 0.11 15.58
N TYR A 105 3.37 -0.84 15.22
CA TYR A 105 4.16 -1.63 16.16
C TYR A 105 5.64 -1.43 15.87
N CYS A 106 6.48 -1.38 16.91
CA CYS A 106 7.91 -1.27 16.70
C CYS A 106 8.43 -2.58 16.10
N HIS A 107 9.07 -2.51 14.92
CA HIS A 107 9.63 -3.71 14.29
C HIS A 107 10.75 -4.38 15.12
N GLY A 108 11.31 -3.67 16.12
CA GLY A 108 12.37 -4.17 16.98
C GLY A 108 11.91 -4.74 18.33
N CYS A 109 10.81 -4.26 18.91
CA CYS A 109 10.40 -4.64 20.27
C CYS A 109 8.91 -4.96 20.48
N GLY A 110 8.07 -4.75 19.45
CA GLY A 110 6.62 -4.78 19.61
C GLY A 110 6.10 -3.57 20.38
#